data_AF-A0A2R5L8B2-F1
#
_entry.id   AF-A0A2R5L8B2-F1
#
_cell.length_a   1.000
_cell.length_b   1.000
_cell.length_c   1.000
_cell.angle_alpha   90.00
_cell.angle_beta   90.00
_cell.angle_gamma   90.00
#
_symmetry.space_group_name_H-M   'P 1'
#
loop_
_entity.id
_entity.type
_entity.pdbx_description
1 polymer ?
#
loop_
_entity_poly.entity_id
_entity_poly.type
_entity_poly.pdbx_seq_one_letter_code
_entity_poly.pdbx_strand_id
1 'polypeptide(L)'
;TMKRRTAKIKAREIKARMQKARAARMDPLEDLPHAISNKIRITDEELVHMSVRELNRQLKASGLTKVEMVKMKQRRRTLKNRGYAASCRNKRMEQKDDLEGERSIVVQEITRLKHENRALENQIDDLHFKFNTLLERARQRGIAVPKELLQGF
;
A
#
# COMPACT_ATOMS: atom_id res chain seq x y z
N THR A 1 -35.55 22.78 -13.35
CA THR A 1 -34.30 22.76 -14.14
C THR A 1 -33.96 21.35 -14.60
N MET A 2 -33.59 21.19 -15.88
CA MET A 2 -33.22 19.92 -16.53
C MET A 2 -32.20 19.09 -15.73
N LYS A 3 -31.27 19.76 -15.03
CA LYS A 3 -30.25 19.14 -14.15
C LYS A 3 -30.81 18.26 -13.02
N ARG A 4 -31.99 18.59 -12.44
CA ARG A 4 -32.62 17.77 -11.38
C ARG A 4 -33.30 16.51 -11.95
N ARG A 5 -33.76 16.55 -13.20
CA ARG A 5 -34.38 15.41 -13.89
C ARG A 5 -33.33 14.37 -14.31
N THR A 6 -32.19 14.82 -14.85
CA THR A 6 -31.09 13.92 -15.23
C THR A 6 -30.43 13.24 -14.03
N ALA A 7 -30.29 13.94 -12.89
CA ALA A 7 -29.79 13.37 -11.64
C ALA A 7 -30.72 12.26 -11.10
N LYS A 8 -32.05 12.45 -11.16
CA LYS A 8 -33.02 11.42 -10.76
C LYS A 8 -32.99 10.19 -11.66
N ILE A 9 -32.77 10.37 -12.97
CA ILE A 9 -32.63 9.25 -13.92
C ILE A 9 -31.35 8.46 -13.63
N LYS A 10 -30.20 9.13 -13.46
CA LYS A 10 -28.94 8.47 -13.09
C LYS A 10 -29.02 7.72 -11.76
N ALA A 11 -29.68 8.31 -10.75
CA ALA A 11 -29.88 7.64 -9.47
C ALA A 11 -30.77 6.39 -9.58
N ARG A 12 -31.80 6.43 -10.43
CA ARG A 12 -32.65 5.27 -10.74
C ARG A 12 -31.89 4.18 -11.49
N GLU A 13 -31.04 4.53 -12.44
CA GLU A 13 -30.18 3.56 -13.15
C GLU A 13 -29.16 2.90 -12.23
N ILE A 14 -28.51 3.67 -11.35
CA ILE A 14 -27.58 3.13 -10.35
C ILE A 14 -28.34 2.20 -9.40
N LYS A 15 -29.51 2.60 -8.91
CA LYS A 15 -30.34 1.78 -8.04
C LYS A 15 -30.81 0.50 -8.73
N ALA A 16 -31.24 0.58 -9.99
CA ALA A 16 -31.63 -0.59 -10.81
C ALA A 16 -30.43 -1.52 -11.06
N ARG A 17 -29.24 -0.98 -11.31
CA ARG A 17 -28.00 -1.75 -11.48
C ARG A 17 -27.55 -2.40 -10.18
N MET A 18 -27.67 -1.72 -9.04
CA MET A 18 -27.41 -2.31 -7.71
C MET A 18 -28.45 -3.38 -7.35
N GLN A 19 -29.72 -3.19 -7.71
CA GLN A 19 -30.79 -4.14 -7.46
C GLN A 19 -30.67 -5.37 -8.39
N LYS A 20 -30.26 -5.18 -9.65
CA LYS A 20 -29.88 -6.25 -10.57
C LYS A 20 -28.63 -7.00 -10.09
N ALA A 21 -27.64 -6.30 -9.55
CA ALA A 21 -26.46 -6.92 -8.92
C ALA A 21 -26.82 -7.66 -7.62
N ARG A 22 -27.78 -7.16 -6.83
CA ARG A 22 -28.29 -7.83 -5.62
C ARG A 22 -29.14 -9.06 -5.97
N ALA A 23 -29.97 -8.99 -7.00
CA ALA A 23 -30.71 -10.13 -7.55
C ALA A 23 -29.76 -11.18 -8.16
N ALA A 24 -28.68 -10.74 -8.83
CA ALA A 24 -27.63 -11.65 -9.29
C ALA A 24 -26.76 -12.23 -8.16
N ARG A 25 -26.75 -11.61 -6.97
CA ARG A 25 -26.12 -12.15 -5.75
C ARG A 25 -27.03 -13.12 -4.99
N MET A 26 -28.33 -13.07 -5.21
CA MET A 26 -29.29 -14.02 -4.65
C MET A 26 -29.77 -14.93 -5.77
N ASP A 27 -28.86 -15.77 -6.28
CA ASP A 27 -29.27 -16.94 -7.03
C ASP A 27 -29.84 -17.95 -6.01
N PRO A 28 -31.12 -18.35 -6.09
CA PRO A 28 -31.68 -19.39 -5.21
C PRO A 28 -30.93 -20.74 -5.31
N LEU A 29 -29.97 -20.85 -6.22
CA LEU A 29 -29.02 -21.95 -6.37
C LEU A 29 -27.66 -21.76 -5.69
N GLU A 30 -27.44 -20.72 -4.86
CA GLU A 30 -26.16 -20.52 -4.15
C GLU A 30 -25.81 -21.67 -3.18
N ASP A 31 -26.79 -22.52 -2.86
CA ASP A 31 -26.64 -23.75 -2.05
C ASP A 31 -26.35 -25.03 -2.89
N LEU A 32 -26.52 -24.96 -4.20
CA LEU A 32 -26.27 -26.08 -5.12
C LEU A 32 -24.79 -26.47 -5.23
N PRO A 33 -23.81 -25.55 -5.16
CA PRO A 33 -22.40 -25.93 -5.19
C PRO A 33 -21.97 -26.71 -3.95
N HIS A 34 -22.64 -26.59 -2.79
CA HIS A 34 -22.35 -27.44 -1.62
C HIS A 34 -22.92 -28.85 -1.80
N ALA A 35 -24.14 -28.95 -2.34
CA ALA A 35 -24.72 -30.25 -2.72
C ALA A 35 -23.87 -30.98 -3.77
N ILE A 36 -23.31 -30.27 -4.75
CA ILE A 36 -22.39 -30.82 -5.74
C ILE A 36 -21.04 -31.18 -5.10
N SER A 37 -20.47 -30.32 -4.25
CA SER A 37 -19.25 -30.63 -3.47
C SER A 37 -19.43 -31.88 -2.63
N ASN A 38 -20.59 -32.07 -2.00
CA ASN A 38 -20.92 -33.22 -1.17
C ASN A 38 -21.08 -34.51 -2.00
N LYS A 39 -21.65 -34.42 -3.22
CA LYS A 39 -21.70 -35.55 -4.16
C LYS A 39 -20.31 -36.06 -4.53
N ILE A 40 -19.33 -35.16 -4.67
CA ILE A 40 -17.97 -35.50 -5.15
C ILE A 40 -16.93 -35.51 -4.03
N ARG A 41 -17.34 -35.25 -2.79
CA ARG A 41 -16.49 -35.17 -1.58
C ARG A 41 -15.24 -34.30 -1.75
N ILE A 42 -15.37 -33.17 -2.44
CA ILE A 42 -14.28 -32.18 -2.57
C ILE A 42 -14.57 -31.00 -1.66
N THR A 43 -13.65 -30.69 -0.76
CA THR A 43 -13.73 -29.51 0.12
C THR A 43 -13.35 -28.23 -0.63
N ASP A 44 -13.72 -27.08 -0.09
CA ASP A 44 -13.32 -25.79 -0.66
C ASP A 44 -11.81 -25.60 -0.69
N GLU A 45 -11.12 -26.13 0.31
CA GLU A 45 -9.67 -26.09 0.40
C GLU A 45 -9.01 -26.91 -0.71
N GLU A 46 -9.41 -28.17 -0.89
CA GLU A 46 -8.93 -28.99 -2.01
C GLU A 46 -9.28 -28.36 -3.36
N LEU A 47 -10.49 -27.79 -3.46
CA LEU A 47 -10.99 -27.16 -4.67
C LEU A 47 -10.13 -25.96 -5.11
N VAL A 48 -9.56 -25.19 -4.19
CA VAL A 48 -8.65 -24.09 -4.55
C VAL A 48 -7.24 -24.57 -4.87
N HIS A 49 -6.75 -25.61 -4.17
CA HIS A 49 -5.38 -26.11 -4.27
C HIS A 49 -5.10 -27.00 -5.49
N MET A 50 -6.08 -27.78 -5.98
CA MET A 50 -5.88 -28.61 -7.18
C MET A 50 -5.33 -27.81 -8.37
N SER A 51 -4.53 -28.38 -9.25
CA SER A 51 -4.23 -27.76 -10.54
C SER A 51 -5.47 -27.73 -11.46
N VAL A 52 -5.41 -26.95 -12.54
CA VAL A 52 -6.49 -26.93 -13.55
C VAL A 52 -6.65 -28.31 -14.20
N ARG A 53 -5.55 -29.04 -14.41
CA ARG A 53 -5.57 -30.39 -15.00
C ARG A 53 -6.25 -31.39 -14.07
N GLU A 54 -5.86 -31.41 -12.80
CA GLU A 54 -6.44 -32.31 -11.79
C GLU A 54 -7.93 -32.03 -11.56
N LEU A 55 -8.31 -30.76 -11.44
CA LEU A 55 -9.71 -30.37 -11.32
C LEU A 55 -10.54 -30.88 -12.49
N ASN A 56 -10.07 -30.66 -13.73
CA ASN A 56 -10.80 -31.11 -14.92
C ASN A 56 -10.90 -32.64 -15.02
N ARG A 57 -9.86 -33.37 -14.60
CA ARG A 57 -9.88 -34.84 -14.55
C ARG A 57 -10.90 -35.33 -13.53
N GLN A 58 -10.86 -34.79 -12.32
CA GLN A 58 -11.75 -35.16 -11.23
C GLN A 58 -13.22 -34.89 -11.59
N LEU A 59 -13.53 -33.69 -12.09
CA LEU A 59 -14.90 -33.31 -12.48
C LEU A 59 -15.49 -34.21 -13.58
N LYS A 60 -14.67 -34.69 -14.52
CA LYS A 60 -15.10 -35.64 -15.57
C LYS A 60 -15.30 -37.05 -15.02
N ALA A 61 -14.44 -37.50 -14.09
CA ALA A 61 -14.51 -38.82 -13.50
C ALA A 61 -15.68 -38.97 -12.50
N SER A 62 -16.14 -37.87 -11.90
CA SER A 62 -17.19 -37.87 -10.88
C SER A 62 -18.63 -37.98 -11.41
N GLY A 63 -18.83 -38.23 -12.71
CA GLY A 63 -20.17 -38.41 -13.30
C GLY A 63 -21.07 -37.16 -13.26
N LEU A 64 -20.47 -35.97 -13.10
CA LEU A 64 -21.21 -34.71 -13.05
C LEU A 64 -21.73 -34.30 -14.42
N THR A 65 -22.89 -33.65 -14.43
CA THR A 65 -23.40 -33.01 -15.63
C THR A 65 -22.54 -31.82 -16.05
N LYS A 66 -22.61 -31.42 -17.33
CA LYS A 66 -21.89 -30.25 -17.85
C LYS A 66 -22.19 -28.97 -17.05
N VAL A 67 -23.43 -28.81 -16.59
CA VAL A 67 -23.86 -27.65 -15.78
C VAL A 67 -23.23 -27.69 -14.38
N GLU A 68 -23.21 -28.84 -13.72
CA GLU A 68 -22.56 -29.00 -12.40
C GLU A 68 -21.06 -28.76 -12.47
N MET A 69 -20.37 -29.25 -13.52
CA MET A 69 -18.94 -28.98 -13.73
C MET A 69 -18.65 -27.47 -13.89
N VAL A 70 -19.49 -26.74 -14.64
CA VAL A 70 -19.34 -25.28 -14.79
C VAL A 70 -19.54 -24.57 -13.44
N LYS A 71 -20.53 -25.00 -12.64
CA LYS A 71 -20.76 -24.46 -11.29
C LYS A 71 -19.57 -24.69 -10.36
N MET A 72 -18.93 -25.85 -10.40
CA MET A 72 -17.72 -26.11 -9.61
C MET A 72 -16.54 -25.24 -10.04
N LYS A 73 -16.36 -25.01 -11.35
CA LYS A 73 -15.35 -24.07 -11.86
C LYS A 73 -15.63 -22.64 -11.41
N GLN A 74 -16.89 -22.23 -11.42
CA GLN A 74 -17.31 -20.92 -10.94
C GLN A 74 -17.07 -20.78 -9.43
N ARG A 75 -17.43 -21.79 -8.63
CA ARG A 75 -17.15 -21.83 -7.18
C ARG A 75 -15.66 -21.66 -6.91
N ARG A 76 -14.81 -22.43 -7.59
CA ARG A 76 -13.35 -22.29 -7.50
C ARG A 76 -12.88 -20.87 -7.84
N ARG A 77 -13.42 -20.26 -8.90
CA ARG A 77 -13.06 -18.88 -9.30
C ARG A 77 -13.42 -17.88 -8.19
N THR A 78 -14.61 -18.00 -7.61
CA THR A 78 -15.05 -17.15 -6.50
C THR A 78 -14.14 -17.31 -5.27
N LEU A 79 -13.79 -18.55 -4.90
CA LEU A 79 -12.90 -18.82 -3.77
C LEU A 79 -11.48 -18.28 -4.00
N LYS A 80 -10.89 -18.50 -5.19
CA LYS A 80 -9.59 -17.92 -5.52
C LYS A 80 -9.60 -16.39 -5.51
N ASN A 81 -10.65 -15.78 -6.06
CA ASN A 81 -10.79 -14.32 -6.04
C ASN A 81 -10.93 -13.77 -4.62
N ARG A 82 -11.56 -14.52 -3.70
CA ARG A 82 -11.58 -14.17 -2.28
C ARG A 82 -10.16 -14.14 -1.69
N GLY A 83 -9.35 -15.16 -1.97
CA GLY A 83 -7.94 -15.20 -1.55
C GLY A 83 -7.09 -14.09 -2.16
N TYR A 84 -7.28 -13.79 -3.45
CA TYR A 84 -6.60 -12.68 -4.12
C TYR A 84 -6.97 -11.31 -3.54
N ALA A 85 -8.22 -11.10 -3.14
CA ALA A 85 -8.64 -9.86 -2.48
C ALA A 85 -7.96 -9.67 -1.12
N ALA A 86 -7.83 -10.74 -0.32
CA ALA A 86 -7.09 -10.70 0.93
C ALA A 86 -5.59 -10.41 0.70
N SER A 87 -4.96 -11.16 -0.21
CA SER A 87 -3.55 -10.97 -0.57
C SER A 87 -3.25 -9.55 -1.09
N CYS A 88 -4.16 -8.99 -1.88
CA CYS A 88 -4.05 -7.61 -2.38
C CYS A 88 -4.11 -6.57 -1.26
N ARG A 89 -4.96 -6.77 -0.26
CA ARG A 89 -5.02 -5.88 0.92
C ARG A 89 -3.75 -5.99 1.75
N ASN A 90 -3.27 -7.21 2.02
CA ASN A 90 -2.04 -7.44 2.78
C ASN A 90 -0.85 -6.79 2.09
N LYS A 91 -0.66 -7.04 0.78
CA LYS A 91 0.44 -6.44 0.00
C LYS A 91 0.39 -4.91 -0.01
N ARG A 92 -0.81 -4.31 -0.02
CA ARG A 92 -0.96 -2.85 0.05
C ARG A 92 -0.61 -2.31 1.44
N MET A 93 -0.97 -3.04 2.49
CA MET A 93 -0.64 -2.68 3.88
C MET A 93 0.87 -2.78 4.11
N GLU A 94 1.47 -3.90 3.73
CA GLU A 94 2.92 -4.12 3.76
C GLU A 94 3.68 -3.00 3.02
N GLN A 95 3.30 -2.69 1.77
CA GLN A 95 3.91 -1.59 1.02
C GLN A 95 3.77 -0.23 1.72
N LYS A 96 2.64 0.02 2.39
CA LYS A 96 2.44 1.26 3.15
C LYS A 96 3.36 1.30 4.36
N ASP A 97 3.46 0.20 5.08
CA ASP A 97 4.27 0.08 6.29
C ASP A 97 5.77 0.20 5.96
N ASP A 98 6.21 -0.39 4.84
CA ASP A 98 7.57 -0.24 4.31
C ASP A 98 7.89 1.24 4.03
N LEU A 99 7.01 1.93 3.30
CA LEU A 99 7.17 3.37 2.99
C LEU A 99 7.15 4.24 4.26
N GLU A 100 6.36 3.88 5.26
CA GLU A 100 6.36 4.56 6.57
C GLU A 100 7.67 4.33 7.33
N GLY A 101 8.23 3.12 7.26
CA GLY A 101 9.55 2.78 7.79
C GLY A 101 10.66 3.58 7.12
N GLU A 102 10.72 3.58 5.79
CA GLU A 102 11.69 4.37 5.02
C GLU A 102 11.60 5.86 5.34
N ARG A 103 10.38 6.42 5.39
CA ARG A 103 10.15 7.82 5.78
C ARG A 103 10.69 8.10 7.18
N SER A 104 10.47 7.19 8.13
CA SER A 104 10.95 7.34 9.51
C SER A 104 12.47 7.44 9.57
N ILE A 105 13.17 6.55 8.85
CA ILE A 105 14.64 6.54 8.76
C ILE A 105 15.16 7.86 8.19
N VAL A 106 14.59 8.31 7.07
CA VAL A 106 15.01 9.57 6.42
C VAL A 106 14.76 10.78 7.34
N VAL A 107 13.64 10.82 8.06
CA VAL A 107 13.34 11.91 9.01
C VAL A 107 14.32 11.93 10.17
N GLN A 108 14.69 10.76 10.71
CA GLN A 108 15.71 10.66 11.76
C GLN A 108 17.06 11.18 11.26
N GLU A 109 17.46 10.80 10.04
CA GLU A 109 18.72 11.25 9.46
C GLU A 109 18.75 12.77 9.21
N ILE A 110 17.67 13.34 8.68
CA ILE A 110 17.53 14.81 8.56
C ILE A 110 17.68 15.48 9.92
N THR A 111 17.09 14.91 10.97
CA THR A 111 17.15 15.46 12.31
C THR A 111 18.57 15.42 12.87
N ARG A 112 19.28 14.30 12.66
CA ARG A 112 20.70 14.14 13.01
C ARG A 112 21.57 15.18 12.31
N LEU A 113 21.49 15.27 10.99
CA LEU A 113 22.27 16.22 10.19
C LEU A 113 21.96 17.68 10.56
N LYS A 114 20.71 18.01 10.86
CA LYS A 114 20.35 19.36 11.36
C LYS A 114 20.98 19.67 12.70
N HIS A 115 21.12 18.69 13.58
CA HIS A 115 21.79 18.89 14.87
C HIS A 115 23.30 19.09 14.67
N GLU A 116 23.93 18.27 13.83
CA GLU A 116 25.34 18.38 13.48
C GLU A 116 25.67 19.72 12.81
N ASN A 117 24.85 20.16 11.85
CA ASN A 117 25.03 21.48 11.22
C ASN A 117 24.97 22.62 12.23
N ARG A 118 24.00 22.62 13.15
CA ARG A 118 23.93 23.64 14.22
C ARG A 118 25.15 23.61 15.13
N ALA A 119 25.67 22.42 15.43
CA ALA A 119 26.88 22.30 16.24
C ALA A 119 28.10 22.90 15.51
N LEU A 120 28.22 22.69 14.20
CA LEU A 120 29.27 23.28 13.37
C LEU A 120 29.12 24.79 13.24
N GLU A 121 27.90 25.31 13.03
CA GLU A 121 27.61 26.75 13.01
C GLU A 121 28.08 27.41 14.32
N ASN A 122 27.74 26.83 15.47
CA ASN A 122 28.18 27.32 16.77
C ASN A 122 29.71 27.27 16.93
N GLN A 123 30.39 26.25 16.40
CA GLN A 123 31.85 26.17 16.43
C GLN A 123 32.50 27.25 15.56
N ILE A 124 31.94 27.52 14.39
CA ILE A 124 32.38 28.60 13.50
C ILE A 124 32.23 29.95 14.21
N ASP A 125 31.07 30.21 14.83
CA ASP A 125 30.80 31.45 15.56
C ASP A 125 31.77 31.64 16.74
N ASP A 126 32.03 30.59 17.52
CA ASP A 126 32.99 30.63 18.63
C ASP A 126 34.43 30.88 18.14
N LEU A 127 34.84 30.26 17.04
CA LEU A 127 36.14 30.51 16.42
C LEU A 127 36.26 31.94 15.90
N HIS A 128 35.23 32.45 15.23
CA HIS A 128 35.16 33.84 14.79
C HIS A 128 35.25 34.80 15.97
N PHE A 129 34.53 34.55 17.06
CA PHE A 129 34.58 35.37 18.26
C PHE A 129 35.98 35.40 18.89
N LYS A 130 36.61 34.22 19.05
CA LYS A 130 37.98 34.09 19.57
C LYS A 130 39.00 34.80 18.69
N PHE A 131 38.91 34.63 17.37
CA PHE A 131 39.79 35.27 16.41
C PHE A 131 39.69 36.80 16.47
N ASN A 132 38.47 37.33 16.44
CA ASN A 132 38.24 38.78 16.53
C ASN A 132 38.75 39.37 17.85
N THR A 133 38.53 38.67 18.97
CA THR A 133 39.05 39.08 20.29
C THR A 133 40.57 39.18 20.30
N LEU A 134 41.26 38.21 19.67
CA LEU A 134 42.72 38.21 19.57
C LEU A 134 43.23 39.34 18.65
N LEU A 135 42.57 39.56 17.51
CA LEU A 135 42.89 40.66 16.61
C LEU A 135 42.78 42.02 17.30
N GLU A 136 41.71 42.23 18.07
CA GLU A 136 41.50 43.48 18.78
C GLU A 136 42.57 43.72 19.85
N ARG A 137 42.95 42.69 20.60
CA ARG A 137 44.06 42.77 21.57
C ARG A 137 45.40 43.05 20.89
N ALA A 138 45.69 42.44 19.73
CA ALA A 138 46.91 42.69 18.98
C ALA A 138 46.99 44.15 18.51
N ARG A 139 45.87 44.70 18.01
CA ARG A 139 45.76 46.12 17.63
C ARG A 139 45.99 47.06 18.81
N GLN A 140 45.38 46.78 19.97
CA GLN A 140 45.56 47.59 21.19
C GLN A 140 47.02 47.62 21.66
N ARG A 141 47.76 46.52 21.46
CA ARG A 141 49.18 46.42 21.83
C ARG A 141 50.14 46.91 20.74
N GLY A 142 49.63 47.43 19.61
CA GLY A 142 50.45 47.88 18.49
C GLY A 142 51.22 46.76 17.78
N ILE A 143 50.78 45.51 17.91
CA ILE A 143 51.40 44.36 17.24
C ILE A 143 50.99 44.40 15.76
N ALA A 144 51.97 44.42 14.85
CA ALA A 144 51.71 44.40 13.42
C ALA A 144 51.04 43.07 13.02
N VAL A 145 49.83 43.16 12.47
CA VAL A 145 49.08 42.00 11.98
C VAL A 145 49.18 41.92 10.45
N PRO A 146 49.55 40.75 9.88
CA PRO A 146 49.55 40.52 8.44
C PRO A 146 48.20 40.89 7.79
N LYS A 147 48.23 41.48 6.60
CA LYS A 147 47.03 42.01 5.93
C LYS A 147 46.06 40.91 5.51
N GLU A 148 46.57 39.70 5.30
CA GLU A 148 45.83 38.49 4.94
C GLU A 148 44.88 38.07 6.06
N LEU A 149 45.23 38.35 7.32
CA LEU A 149 44.41 38.05 8.50
C LEU A 149 43.37 39.14 8.80
N LEU A 150 43.38 40.25 8.05
CA LEU A 150 42.42 41.35 8.18
C LEU A 150 41.26 41.24 7.18
N GLN A 151 41.39 40.37 6.17
CA GLN A 151 40.27 39.97 5.33
C GLN A 151 39.44 38.97 6.13
N GLY A 152 38.23 39.36 6.53
CA GLY A 152 37.30 38.44 7.18
C GLY A 152 37.04 37.23 6.28
N PHE A 153 36.86 36.06 6.91
CA PHE A 153 36.34 34.88 6.23
C PHE A 153 34.92 35.13 5.73
#